data_AF-A0A933C091-F1
#
_entry.id   AF-A0A933C091-F1
#
_cell.length_a   1.000
_cell.length_b   1.000
_cell.length_c   1.000
_cell.angle_alpha   90.00
_cell.angle_beta   90.00
_cell.angle_gamma   90.00
#
_symmetry.space_group_name_H-M   'P 1'
#
loop_
_entity.id
_entity.type
_entity.pdbx_description
1 polymer ?
#
loop_
_entity_poly.entity_id
_entity_poly.type
_entity_poly.pdbx_seq_one_letter_code
_entity_poly.pdbx_strand_id
1 'polypeptide(L)'
;MTTRHRLFHTRIGPGFSLDEAARIRKQMTEVARGTLPCPHCGSFLQEITGAGVGERVSLVLCDGCGRSLVLREANSELRSK
;
A
#
# COMPACT_ATOMS: atom_id res chain seq x y z
N MET A 1 -12.89 -25.19 -8.61
CA MET A 1 -12.90 -23.77 -9.00
C MET A 1 -11.67 -23.12 -8.39
N THR A 2 -10.56 -23.06 -9.12
CA THR A 2 -9.27 -22.54 -8.63
C THR A 2 -9.19 -21.05 -8.96
N THR A 3 -9.32 -20.21 -7.94
CA THR A 3 -9.14 -18.76 -8.04
C THR A 3 -7.70 -18.48 -8.47
N ARG A 4 -7.49 -18.32 -9.78
CA ARG A 4 -6.22 -17.87 -10.34
C ARG A 4 -6.02 -16.44 -9.89
N HIS A 5 -5.20 -16.23 -8.86
CA HIS A 5 -4.58 -14.93 -8.61
C HIS A 5 -3.75 -14.58 -9.84
N ARG A 6 -4.35 -13.84 -10.79
CA ARG A 6 -3.60 -13.10 -11.80
C ARG A 6 -2.68 -12.18 -11.01
N LEU A 7 -1.42 -12.59 -10.83
CA LEU A 7 -0.35 -11.67 -10.53
C LEU A 7 -0.29 -10.74 -11.73
N PHE A 8 -1.00 -9.62 -11.62
CA PHE A 8 -0.92 -8.54 -12.59
C PHE A 8 0.55 -8.25 -12.81
N HIS A 9 0.96 -8.12 -14.08
CA HIS A 9 2.26 -7.57 -14.44
C HIS A 9 2.43 -6.26 -13.66
N THR A 10 3.16 -6.29 -12.54
CA THR A 10 3.41 -5.12 -11.72
C THR A 10 4.34 -4.24 -12.55
N ARG A 11 3.77 -3.39 -13.40
CA ARG A 11 4.51 -2.29 -13.99
C ARG A 11 5.05 -1.51 -12.79
N ILE A 12 6.37 -1.49 -12.63
CA ILE A 12 7.03 -0.67 -11.62
C ILE A 12 6.81 0.77 -12.07
N GLY A 13 5.66 1.34 -11.69
CA GLY A 13 5.36 2.74 -11.90
C GLY A 13 6.18 3.62 -10.96
N PRO A 14 6.23 4.93 -11.21
CA PRO A 14 6.90 5.85 -10.31
C PRO A 14 6.29 5.77 -8.91
N GLY A 15 7.11 6.02 -7.88
CA GLY A 15 6.60 6.19 -6.52
C GLY A 15 5.70 7.43 -6.41
N PHE A 16 4.93 7.49 -5.33
CA PHE A 16 4.30 8.75 -4.92
C PHE A 16 5.34 9.74 -4.42
N SER A 17 5.11 11.03 -4.60
CA SER A 17 5.88 12.07 -3.93
C SER A 17 5.73 11.96 -2.40
N LEU A 18 6.65 12.54 -1.64
CA LEU A 18 6.62 12.45 -0.17
C LEU A 18 5.34 13.03 0.43
N ASP A 19 4.83 14.14 -0.12
CA ASP A 19 3.58 14.77 0.31
C ASP A 19 2.36 13.88 0.01
N GLU A 20 2.30 13.30 -1.19
CA GLU A 20 1.27 12.31 -1.55
C GLU A 20 1.33 11.08 -0.64
N ALA A 21 2.54 10.56 -0.38
CA ALA A 21 2.75 9.40 0.49
C ALA A 21 2.32 9.67 1.94
N ALA A 22 2.61 10.86 2.47
CA ALA A 22 2.20 11.26 3.81
C ALA A 22 0.67 11.34 3.93
N ARG A 23 -0.01 11.91 2.93
CA ARG A 23 -1.48 11.94 2.87
C ARG A 23 -2.07 10.54 2.80
N ILE A 24 -1.56 9.69 1.91
CA ILE A 24 -2.01 8.30 1.75
C ILE A 24 -1.87 7.55 3.09
N ARG A 25 -0.71 7.64 3.74
CA ARG A 25 -0.46 6.99 5.03
C ARG A 25 -1.45 7.47 6.10
N LYS A 26 -1.66 8.78 6.22
CA LYS A 26 -2.60 9.35 7.20
C LYS A 26 -4.01 8.82 6.97
N GLN A 27 -4.49 8.87 5.73
CA GLN A 27 -5.84 8.44 5.39
C GLN A 27 -6.04 6.93 5.57
N MET A 28 -5.02 6.11 5.32
CA MET A 28 -5.09 4.67 5.57
C MET A 28 -5.17 4.32 7.07
N THR A 29 -4.59 5.13 7.95
CA THR A 29 -4.75 4.98 9.40
C THR A 29 -6.12 5.43 9.89
N GLU A 30 -6.71 6.45 9.26
CA GLU A 30 -8.01 7.04 9.66
C GLU A 30 -9.22 6.27 9.09
N VAL A 31 -9.12 5.77 7.85
CA VAL A 31 -10.20 5.06 7.17
C VAL A 31 -10.00 3.56 7.39
N ALA A 32 -10.80 2.97 8.26
CA ALA A 32 -10.85 1.52 8.47
C ALA A 32 -11.13 0.80 7.14
N ARG A 33 -10.07 0.30 6.48
CA ARG A 33 -10.12 -0.58 5.30
C ARG A 33 -11.15 -0.12 4.24
N GLY A 34 -11.01 1.10 3.75
CA GLY A 34 -11.86 1.67 2.71
C GLY A 34 -11.05 2.16 1.53
N THR A 35 -11.50 1.83 0.33
CA THR A 35 -10.93 2.15 -0.98
C THR A 35 -10.50 3.63 -1.08
N LEU A 36 -9.20 3.89 -0.99
CA LEU A 36 -8.64 5.24 -1.05
C LEU A 36 -8.44 5.66 -2.52
N PRO A 37 -8.92 6.83 -2.99
CA PRO A 37 -8.65 7.27 -4.36
C PRO A 37 -7.20 7.71 -4.52
N CYS A 38 -6.61 7.40 -5.67
CA CYS A 38 -5.26 7.82 -6.02
C CYS A 38 -5.25 9.34 -6.26
N PRO A 39 -4.37 10.11 -5.59
CA PRO A 39 -4.30 11.56 -5.75
C PRO A 39 -3.86 12.00 -7.15
N HIS A 40 -3.30 11.09 -7.95
CA HIS A 40 -2.79 11.38 -9.29
C HIS A 40 -3.83 11.18 -10.40
N CYS A 41 -4.64 10.12 -10.32
CA CYS A 41 -5.56 9.74 -11.41
C CYS A 41 -6.99 9.44 -10.96
N GLY A 42 -7.30 9.54 -9.66
CA GLY A 42 -8.63 9.28 -9.11
C GLY A 42 -9.03 7.80 -9.01
N SER A 43 -8.30 6.88 -9.66
CA SER A 43 -8.53 5.44 -9.55
C SER A 43 -8.27 4.92 -8.14
N PHE A 44 -8.92 3.82 -7.76
CA PHE A 44 -8.77 3.28 -6.42
C PHE A 44 -7.38 2.68 -6.14
N LEU A 45 -6.90 2.91 -4.92
CA LEU A 45 -5.70 2.30 -4.36
C LEU A 45 -6.07 0.95 -3.73
N GLN A 46 -5.23 -0.04 -4.01
CA GLN A 46 -5.28 -1.38 -3.45
C GLN A 46 -4.17 -1.51 -2.41
N GLU A 47 -4.50 -2.02 -1.23
CA GLU A 47 -3.52 -2.35 -0.19
C GLU A 47 -3.33 -3.87 -0.14
N ILE A 48 -2.08 -4.31 -0.23
CA ILE A 48 -1.67 -5.69 -0.05
C ILE A 48 -0.74 -5.73 1.17
N THR A 49 -1.24 -6.24 2.29
CA THR A 49 -0.43 -6.42 3.50
C THR A 49 0.20 -7.81 3.51
N GLY A 50 1.53 -7.85 3.58
CA GLY A 50 2.31 -9.06 3.84
C GLY A 50 2.92 -9.05 5.24
N ALA A 51 3.15 -10.25 5.78
CA ALA A 51 4.03 -10.41 6.93
C ALA A 51 5.48 -10.53 6.43
N GLY A 52 6.31 -9.54 6.73
CA GLY A 52 7.76 -9.63 6.54
C GLY A 52 8.42 -10.41 7.67
N VAL A 53 9.73 -10.67 7.55
CA VAL A 53 10.52 -11.26 8.64
C VAL A 53 10.69 -10.20 9.75
N GLY A 54 9.76 -10.18 10.71
CA GLY A 54 9.81 -9.30 11.89
C GLY A 54 9.09 -7.95 11.78
N GLU A 55 8.48 -7.63 10.62
CA GLU A 55 7.75 -6.38 10.41
C GLU A 55 6.48 -6.61 9.56
N ARG A 56 5.47 -5.75 9.73
CA ARG A 56 4.32 -5.72 8.81
C ARG A 56 4.66 -4.79 7.66
N VAL A 57 4.54 -5.30 6.43
CA VAL A 57 4.78 -4.52 5.21
C VAL A 57 3.48 -4.44 4.43
N SER A 58 2.99 -3.22 4.22
CA SER A 58 1.86 -2.95 3.33
C SER A 58 2.35 -2.35 2.02
N LEU A 59 1.92 -2.93 0.90
CA LEU A 59 2.14 -2.39 -0.44
C LEU A 59 0.84 -1.74 -0.93
N VAL A 60 0.89 -0.44 -1.20
CA VAL A 60 -0.21 0.34 -1.75
C VAL A 60 0.02 0.54 -3.24
N LEU A 61 -0.94 0.16 -4.08
CA LEU A 61 -0.84 0.17 -5.54
C LEU A 61 -2.02 0.89 -6.16
N CYS A 62 -1.77 1.72 -7.17
CA CYS A 62 -2.82 2.24 -8.04
C CYS A 62 -2.88 1.42 -9.34
N ASP A 63 -4.01 0.77 -9.62
CA ASP A 63 -4.20 0.02 -10.87
C ASP A 63 -4.27 0.94 -12.10
N GLY A 64 -4.77 2.17 -11.92
CA GLY A 64 -4.96 3.13 -13.01
C GLY A 64 -3.66 3.75 -13.54
N CYS A 65 -2.77 4.21 -12.64
CA CYS A 65 -1.51 4.86 -13.02
C CYS A 65 -0.25 4.05 -12.71
N GLY A 66 -0.38 2.87 -12.09
CA GLY A 66 0.72 1.98 -11.75
C GLY A 66 1.63 2.47 -10.62
N ARG A 67 1.32 3.61 -9.99
CA ARG A 67 2.10 4.14 -8.86
C ARG A 67 1.99 3.25 -7.64
N SER A 68 3.07 3.18 -6.87
CA SER A 68 3.14 2.35 -5.67
C SER A 68 3.78 3.06 -4.49
N LEU A 69 3.39 2.66 -3.28
CA LEU A 69 3.98 3.08 -2.01
C LEU A 69 4.16 1.86 -1.11
N VAL A 70 5.34 1.73 -0.50
CA VAL A 70 5.59 0.70 0.51
C VAL A 70 5.53 1.34 1.89
N LEU A 71 4.66 0.82 2.75
CA LEU A 71 4.54 1.19 4.15
C LEU A 71 5.14 0.07 5.01
N ARG A 72 6.11 0.44 5.84
CA ARG A 72 6.70 -0.45 6.85
C ARG A 72 6.20 -0.01 8.21
N GLU A 73 5.42 -0.86 8.85
CA GLU A 73 5.05 -0.66 10.25
C GLU A 73 6.08 -1.39 11.10
N ALA A 74 6.92 -0.61 11.79
CA ALA A 74 7.76 -1.15 12.84
C ALA A 74 6.85 -1.76 13.90
N ASN A 75 7.01 -3.05 14.16
CA ASN A 75 6.28 -3.70 15.23
C ASN A 75 6.80 -3.14 16.57
N SER A 76 6.03 -2.22 17.17
CA SER A 76 6.40 -1.55 18.42
C SER A 76 6.62 -2.53 19.58
N GLU A 77 6.19 -3.79 19.46
CA GLU A 77 6.38 -4.86 20.45
C GLU A 77 7.82 -5.40 20.50
N LEU A 78 8.69 -5.10 19.51
CA LEU A 78 10.07 -5.57 19.47
C LEU A 78 11.11 -4.60 20.08
N ARG A 79 10.69 -3.44 20.63
CA ARG A 79 11.59 -2.44 21.22
C ARG A 79 11.75 -2.53 22.75
N SER A 80 11.18 -3.55 23.39
CA SER A 80 11.22 -3.71 24.86
C SER A 80 12.00 -4.95 25.34
N LYS A 81 13.03 -5.38 24.62
CA LYS A 81 13.97 -6.42 25.10
C LYS A 81 15.40 -5.90 25.10
#